data_AF-A0AAV7U4Q5-F1
#
_entry.id   AF-A0AAV7U4Q5-F1
#
_cell.length_a   1.000
_cell.length_b   1.000
_cell.length_c   1.000
_cell.angle_alpha   90.00
_cell.angle_beta   90.00
_cell.angle_gamma   90.00
#
_symmetry.space_group_name_H-M   'P 1'
#
loop_
_entity.id
_entity.type
_entity.pdbx_description
1 polymer ?
#
loop_
_entity_poly.entity_id
_entity_poly.type
_entity_poly.pdbx_seq_one_letter_code
_entity_poly.pdbx_strand_id
1 'polypeptide(L)' 'NFRPISLLPFPAKVIEKAVNKQLTNFLEDNNLLDPSQSGFQANHSTETTLI' A
#
# COMPACT_ATOMS: atom_id res chain seq x y z
N ASN A 1 5.99 25.22 1.05
CA ASN A 1 5.21 24.18 0.34
C ASN A 1 4.25 23.49 1.30
N PHE A 2 2.96 23.78 1.19
CA PHE A 2 1.91 23.14 1.98
C PHE A 2 1.46 21.85 1.29
N ARG A 3 1.33 20.75 2.06
CA ARG A 3 0.78 19.47 1.57
C ARG A 3 -0.52 19.19 2.33
N PRO A 4 -1.70 19.46 1.74
CA PRO A 4 -2.97 19.14 2.39
C PRO A 4 -3.14 17.63 2.55
N ILE A 5 -3.81 17.23 3.64
CA ILE A 5 -4.17 15.83 3.91
C ILE A 5 -5.69 15.69 3.96
N SER A 6 -6.20 14.55 3.50
CA SER A 6 -7.62 14.21 3.58
C SER A 6 -7.96 13.66 4.96
N LEU A 7 -8.84 14.34 5.71
CA LEU A 7 -9.37 13.84 6.97
C LEU A 7 -10.65 13.05 6.73
N LEU A 8 -10.51 11.75 6.49
CA LEU A 8 -11.65 10.88 6.18
C LEU A 8 -12.52 10.60 7.42
N PRO A 9 -13.87 10.60 7.26
CA PRO A 9 -14.78 10.17 8.32
C PRO A 9 -14.59 8.66 8.60
N PHE A 10 -14.97 8.22 9.81
CA PHE A 10 -14.73 6.84 10.28
C PHE A 10 -15.16 5.75 9.28
N PRO A 11 -16.37 5.79 8.67
CA PRO A 11 -16.78 4.76 7.72
C PRO A 11 -15.88 4.68 6.48
N ALA A 12 -15.39 5.82 5.99
CA ALA A 12 -14.52 5.89 4.83
C ALA A 12 -13.16 5.22 5.10
N LYS A 13 -12.60 5.38 6.32
CA LYS A 13 -11.35 4.70 6.72
C LYS A 13 -11.50 3.18 6.74
N VAL A 14 -12.67 2.67 7.14
CA VAL A 14 -12.95 1.22 7.14
C VAL A 14 -13.00 0.69 5.71
N ILE A 15 -13.70 1.40 4.82
CA ILE A 15 -13.79 1.02 3.41
C ILE A 15 -12.41 1.08 2.74
N GLU A 16 -11.64 2.14 2.96
CA GLU A 16 -10.27 2.28 2.44
C GLU A 16 -9.41 1.08 2.84
N LYS A 17 -9.46 0.68 4.11
CA LYS A 17 -8.70 -0.48 4.61
C LYS A 17 -9.17 -1.79 3.97
N ALA A 18 -10.47 -1.97 3.77
CA ALA A 18 -11.02 -3.17 3.14
C ALA A 18 -10.60 -3.30 1.67
N VAL A 19 -10.69 -2.19 0.92
CA VAL A 19 -10.27 -2.12 -0.49
C VAL A 19 -8.77 -2.33 -0.61
N ASN A 20 -7.97 -1.67 0.24
CA ASN A 20 -6.51 -1.85 0.25
C ASN A 20 -6.14 -3.31 0.46
N LYS A 21 -6.74 -3.99 1.44
CA LYS A 21 -6.47 -5.42 1.68
C LYS A 21 -6.83 -6.29 0.47
N GLN A 22 -7.99 -6.07 -0.15
CA GLN A 22 -8.41 -6.85 -1.31
C GLN A 22 -7.44 -6.66 -2.50
N LEU A 23 -7.06 -5.41 -2.76
CA LEU A 23 -6.17 -5.09 -3.87
C LEU A 23 -4.77 -5.64 -3.65
N THR A 24 -4.21 -5.47 -2.45
CA THR A 24 -2.88 -6.01 -2.11
C THR A 24 -2.83 -7.51 -2.29
N ASN A 25 -3.81 -8.24 -1.74
CA ASN A 25 -3.89 -9.70 -1.92
C ASN A 25 -3.94 -10.10 -3.40
N PHE A 26 -4.77 -9.41 -4.20
CA PHE A 26 -4.87 -9.69 -5.63
C PHE A 26 -3.54 -9.47 -6.37
N LEU A 27 -2.82 -8.40 -6.05
CA LEU A 27 -1.52 -8.10 -6.66
C LEU A 27 -0.45 -9.12 -6.26
N GLU A 28 -0.42 -9.52 -5.00
CA GLU A 28 0.50 -10.54 -4.48
C GLU A 28 0.22 -11.92 -5.07
N ASP A 29 -1.04 -12.38 -5.04
CA ASP A 29 -1.45 -13.71 -5.53
C ASP A 29 -1.18 -13.89 -7.04
N ASN A 30 -1.18 -12.80 -7.81
CA ASN A 30 -0.93 -12.81 -9.24
C ASN A 30 0.50 -12.40 -9.63
N ASN A 31 1.40 -12.17 -8.66
CA ASN A 31 2.76 -11.67 -8.88
C ASN A 31 2.81 -10.41 -9.77
N LEU A 32 1.90 -9.47 -9.55
CA LEU A 32 1.76 -8.23 -10.34
C LEU A 32 2.52 -7.03 -9.75
N LEU A 33 3.16 -7.21 -8.61
CA LEU A 33 4.03 -6.20 -8.01
C LEU A 33 5.37 -6.14 -8.77
N ASP A 34 5.89 -4.93 -8.96
CA ASP A 34 7.20 -4.76 -9.59
C ASP A 34 8.28 -5.38 -8.69
N PRO A 35 9.20 -6.21 -9.21
CA PRO A 35 10.25 -6.84 -8.41
C PRO A 35 11.19 -5.85 -7.69
N SER A 36 11.29 -4.61 -8.19
CA SER A 36 12.07 -3.52 -7.59
C SER A 36 11.24 -2.64 -6.63
N GLN A 37 9.94 -2.89 -6.51
CA GLN A 37 9.10 -2.20 -5.55
C GLN A 37 9.40 -2.71 -4.14
N SER A 38 9.87 -1.81 -3.26
CA SER A 38 10.04 -2.08 -1.84
C SER A 38 9.01 -1.34 -0.98
N GLY A 39 8.56 -0.18 -1.46
CA GLY A 39 7.59 0.65 -0.77
C GLY A 39 6.19 0.05 -0.85
N PHE A 40 5.45 0.15 0.27
CA PHE A 40 4.05 -0.28 0.36
C PHE A 40 3.82 -1.78 0.09
N GLN A 41 4.85 -2.60 0.26
CA GLN A 41 4.78 -4.05 0.16
C GLN A 41 5.03 -4.70 1.53
N ALA A 42 4.28 -5.75 1.84
CA ALA A 42 4.48 -6.49 3.07
C ALA A 42 5.89 -7.12 3.09
N ASN A 43 6.57 -7.05 4.25
CA ASN A 43 7.90 -7.61 4.47
C ASN A 43 9.06 -6.96 3.70
N HIS A 44 8.84 -5.86 2.97
CA HIS A 44 9.90 -5.06 2.37
C HIS A 44 10.20 -3.84 3.23
N SER A 45 11.49 -3.60 3.50
CA SER A 45 11.97 -2.40 4.19
C SER A 45 12.57 -1.42 3.17
N THR A 46 12.86 -0.20 3.59
CA THR A 46 13.63 0.76 2.79
C THR A 46 15.06 0.27 2.52
N GLU A 47 15.57 -0.62 3.37
CA GLU A 47 16.87 -1.28 3.18
C GLU A 47 16.84 -2.28 2.03
N THR A 48 15.68 -2.90 1.75
CA THR A 48 15.50 -3.88 0.66
C THR A 48 15.61 -3.24 -0.73
N THR A 49 15.61 -1.90 -0.84
CA THR A 49 15.84 -1.19 -2.10
C THR A 49 17.31 -1.11 -2.50
N LEU A 50 18.24 -1.24 -1.54
CA LEU A 50 19.67 -1.01 -1.76
C LEU A 50 20.45 -2.28 -2.13
N ILE A 51 19.76 -3.41 -2.20
CA ILE A 51 20.25 -4.73 -2.63
C ILE A 51 19.65 -5.07 -3.99
#